data_AF-A0A2V5SJN0-F1
#
_entry.id   AF-A0A2V5SJN0-F1
#
_cell.length_a   1.000
_cell.length_b   1.000
_cell.length_c   1.000
_cell.angle_alpha   90.00
_cell.angle_beta   90.00
_cell.angle_gamma   90.00
#
_symmetry.space_group_name_H-M   'P 1'
#
loop_
_entity.id
_entity.type
_entity.pdbx_description
1 polymer ?
#
loop_
_entity_poly.entity_id
_entity_poly.type
_entity_poly.pdbx_seq_one_letter_code
_entity_poly.pdbx_strand_id
1 'polypeptide(L)'
;MLDSDLASIYGVETKALNRAVKRNRHRFPKDFMFQLSEDEWKNLRYQISTSSSGREHQSLRYQIGTSSLGHGGRRSRPYVFTEHGAIMAANVLNSPRAVQMAVFVVRAFLKMRALLGDERELAQKLASLEKELK
;
A
#
# COMPACT_ATOMS: atom_id res chain seq x y z
N MET A 1 -2.51 -3.49 -2.49
CA MET A 1 -3.31 -2.31 -2.87
C MET A 1 -2.75 -1.67 -4.13
N LEU A 2 -3.58 -1.24 -5.09
CA LEU A 2 -3.07 -0.57 -6.30
C LEU A 2 -2.64 0.85 -5.96
N ASP A 3 -1.73 1.40 -6.76
CA ASP A 3 -1.27 2.77 -6.62
C ASP A 3 -2.37 3.83 -6.82
N SER A 4 -3.45 3.51 -7.52
CA SER A 4 -4.66 4.34 -7.59
C SER A 4 -5.35 4.47 -6.24
N ASP A 5 -5.48 3.36 -5.54
CA ASP A 5 -6.19 3.28 -4.27
C ASP A 5 -5.37 3.99 -3.18
N LEU A 6 -4.06 3.72 -3.15
CA LEU A 6 -3.12 4.37 -2.23
C LEU A 6 -3.07 5.89 -2.43
N ALA A 7 -3.09 6.34 -3.70
CA ALA A 7 -3.10 7.75 -4.03
C ALA A 7 -4.40 8.43 -3.55
N SER A 8 -5.55 7.76 -3.69
CA SER A 8 -6.84 8.24 -3.18
C SER A 8 -6.84 8.39 -1.66
N ILE A 9 -6.31 7.40 -0.93
CA ILE A 9 -6.18 7.45 0.53
C ILE A 9 -5.37 8.68 0.95
N TYR A 10 -4.21 8.91 0.34
CA TYR A 10 -3.36 10.06 0.66
C TYR A 10 -3.78 11.37 0.02
N GLY A 11 -4.86 11.40 -0.76
CA GLY A 11 -5.37 12.61 -1.40
C GLY A 11 -4.37 13.22 -2.40
N VAL A 12 -3.67 12.37 -3.15
CA VAL A 12 -2.72 12.78 -4.20
C VAL A 12 -3.10 12.16 -5.53
N GLU A 13 -2.60 12.73 -6.62
CA GLU A 13 -2.72 12.08 -7.93
C GLU A 13 -1.87 10.81 -7.99
N THR A 14 -2.37 9.75 -8.64
CA THR A 14 -1.61 8.50 -8.86
C THR A 14 -0.28 8.75 -9.58
N LYS A 15 -0.23 9.71 -10.52
CA LYS A 15 1.02 10.11 -11.18
C LYS A 15 2.01 10.75 -10.20
N ALA A 16 1.54 11.57 -9.26
CA ALA A 16 2.38 12.20 -8.24
C ALA A 16 2.95 11.15 -7.27
N LEU A 17 2.13 10.20 -6.82
CA LEU A 17 2.57 9.04 -6.02
C LEU A 17 3.68 8.28 -6.74
N ASN A 18 3.43 7.88 -7.99
CA ASN A 18 4.40 7.11 -8.77
C ASN A 18 5.71 7.87 -9.00
N ARG A 19 5.64 9.18 -9.21
CA ARG A 19 6.83 10.03 -9.34
C ARG A 19 7.62 10.10 -8.03
N ALA A 20 6.95 10.27 -6.88
CA ALA A 20 7.60 10.30 -5.57
C ALA A 20 8.29 8.96 -5.25
N VAL A 21 7.61 7.85 -5.52
CA VAL A 21 8.14 6.49 -5.35
C VAL A 21 9.35 6.23 -6.25
N LYS A 22 9.28 6.61 -7.53
CA LYS A 22 10.41 6.46 -8.47
C LYS A 22 11.64 7.25 -8.02
N ARG A 23 11.47 8.49 -7.54
CA ARG A 23 12.58 9.30 -6.98
C ARG A 23 13.21 8.68 -5.74
N ASN A 24 12.43 7.93 -4.97
CA ASN A 24 12.86 7.30 -3.72
C ASN A 24 12.95 5.77 -3.83
N ARG A 25 13.27 5.23 -5.02
CA ARG A 25 13.20 3.79 -5.30
C ARG A 25 13.96 2.91 -4.30
N HIS A 26 15.07 3.43 -3.74
CA HIS A 26 15.89 2.77 -2.72
C HIS A 26 15.14 2.49 -1.40
N ARG A 27 14.07 3.24 -1.10
CA ARG A 27 13.22 3.04 0.10
C ARG A 27 12.15 1.97 -0.08
N PHE A 28 12.00 1.43 -1.29
CA PHE A 28 10.94 0.51 -1.64
C PHE A 28 11.51 -0.84 -2.10
N PRO A 29 11.94 -1.72 -1.19
CA PRO A 29 12.36 -3.06 -1.56
C PRO A 29 11.21 -3.86 -2.21
N LYS A 30 11.53 -5.01 -2.82
CA LYS A 30 10.57 -5.79 -3.64
C LYS A 30 9.35 -6.29 -2.85
N ASP A 31 9.50 -6.47 -1.55
CA ASP A 31 8.46 -6.84 -0.57
C ASP A 31 7.53 -5.68 -0.19
N PHE A 32 7.94 -4.43 -0.44
CA PHE A 32 7.11 -3.24 -0.17
C PHE A 32 6.25 -2.89 -1.38
N MET A 33 6.81 -3.07 -2.57
CA MET A 33 6.10 -2.83 -3.82
C MET A 33 6.65 -3.63 -4.98
N PHE A 34 5.79 -3.90 -5.94
CA PHE A 34 6.15 -4.44 -7.23
C PHE A 34 5.26 -3.86 -8.33
N GLN A 35 5.66 -4.03 -9.58
CA GLN A 35 4.85 -3.63 -10.73
C GLN A 35 4.23 -4.89 -11.34
N LEU A 36 2.92 -4.86 -11.62
CA LEU A 36 2.25 -6.02 -12.23
C LEU A 36 2.89 -6.39 -13.56
N SER A 37 2.93 -7.68 -13.86
CA SER A 37 3.25 -8.24 -15.19
C SER A 37 2.25 -7.75 -16.25
N GLU A 38 2.59 -7.85 -17.53
CA GLU A 38 1.63 -7.52 -18.60
C GLU A 38 0.43 -8.48 -18.57
N ASP A 39 0.70 -9.76 -18.37
CA ASP A 39 -0.32 -10.80 -18.26
C ASP A 39 -1.17 -10.61 -17.01
N GLU A 40 -0.55 -10.34 -15.85
CA GLU A 40 -1.24 -10.03 -14.59
C GLU A 40 -2.15 -8.82 -14.74
N TRP A 41 -1.68 -7.76 -15.42
CA TRP A 41 -2.48 -6.55 -15.65
C TRP A 41 -3.61 -6.80 -16.65
N LYS A 42 -3.39 -7.63 -17.66
CA LYS A 42 -4.42 -8.02 -18.63
C LYS A 42 -5.52 -8.82 -17.92
N ASN A 43 -5.14 -9.81 -17.13
CA ASN A 43 -6.06 -10.64 -16.34
C ASN A 43 -6.86 -9.81 -15.32
N LEU A 44 -6.19 -8.90 -14.61
CA LEU A 44 -6.86 -8.01 -13.65
C LEU A 44 -7.88 -7.10 -14.35
N ARG A 45 -7.55 -6.54 -15.52
CA ARG A 45 -8.49 -5.74 -16.31
C ARG A 45 -9.68 -6.56 -16.79
N TYR A 46 -9.46 -7.80 -17.25
CA TYR A 46 -10.55 -8.69 -17.62
C TYR A 46 -11.47 -8.95 -16.44
N GLN A 47 -10.92 -9.26 -15.26
CA GLN A 47 -11.70 -9.54 -14.06
C GLN A 47 -12.54 -8.34 -13.60
N ILE A 48 -11.96 -7.13 -13.59
CA ILE A 48 -12.67 -5.89 -13.26
C ILE A 48 -13.78 -5.61 -14.29
N SER A 49 -13.52 -5.83 -15.58
CA SER A 49 -14.53 -5.67 -16.63
C SER A 49 -15.68 -6.67 -16.49
N THR A 50 -15.38 -7.93 -16.17
CA THR A 50 -16.41 -8.97 -15.99
C THR A 50 -17.20 -8.82 -14.69
N SER A 51 -16.65 -8.15 -13.67
CA SER A 51 -17.36 -7.89 -12.40
C SER A 51 -18.17 -6.59 -12.41
N SER A 52 -17.82 -5.64 -13.28
CA SER A 52 -18.59 -4.40 -13.49
C SER A 52 -19.72 -4.51 -14.52
N SER A 53 -19.74 -5.58 -15.33
CA SER A 53 -20.85 -5.88 -16.23
C SER A 53 -21.53 -7.17 -15.77
N GLY A 54 -22.76 -7.03 -15.26
CA GLY A 54 -23.63 -8.15 -14.94
C GLY A 54 -23.64 -9.18 -16.07
N ARG A 55 -23.68 -10.44 -15.66
CA ARG A 55 -23.88 -11.66 -16.48
C ARG A 55 -24.64 -11.35 -17.77
N GLU A 56 -23.96 -11.42 -18.93
CA GLU A 56 -24.56 -11.68 -20.27
C GLU A 56 -23.62 -11.46 -21.48
N HIS A 57 -22.36 -11.05 -21.29
CA HIS A 57 -21.46 -10.77 -22.42
C HIS A 57 -20.27 -11.72 -22.54
N GLN A 58 -20.47 -13.03 -22.32
CA GLN A 58 -19.43 -14.03 -22.64
C GLN A 58 -19.47 -14.48 -24.11
N SER A 59 -20.64 -14.59 -24.74
CA SER A 59 -20.75 -15.05 -26.15
C SER A 59 -20.45 -13.99 -27.21
N LEU A 60 -20.61 -12.69 -26.93
CA LEU A 60 -20.42 -11.65 -27.95
C LEU A 60 -18.97 -11.15 -28.08
N ARG A 61 -18.05 -11.63 -27.23
CA ARG A 61 -16.64 -11.17 -27.21
C ARG A 61 -15.74 -11.87 -28.23
N TYR A 62 -16.13 -13.03 -28.77
CA TYR A 62 -15.35 -13.74 -29.78
C TYR A 62 -15.58 -13.22 -31.21
N GLN A 63 -16.63 -12.43 -31.43
CA GLN A 63 -17.07 -12.06 -32.79
C GLN A 63 -16.88 -10.58 -33.13
N ILE A 64 -16.70 -9.71 -32.13
CA ILE A 64 -16.51 -8.28 -32.37
C ILE A 64 -15.12 -7.89 -31.88
N GLY A 65 -14.21 -7.67 -32.84
CA GLY A 65 -12.99 -6.92 -32.59
C GLY A 65 -13.38 -5.53 -32.08
N THR A 66 -13.34 -5.30 -30.77
CA THR A 66 -13.71 -4.01 -30.20
C THR A 66 -12.52 -3.06 -30.19
N SER A 67 -12.35 -2.35 -31.29
CA SER A 67 -11.94 -0.95 -31.26
C SER A 67 -13.12 -0.11 -30.73
N SER A 68 -13.16 0.16 -29.42
CA SER A 68 -13.75 1.37 -28.79
C SER A 68 -13.81 1.30 -27.25
N LEU A 69 -12.64 1.17 -26.62
CA LEU A 69 -12.34 1.85 -25.35
C LEU A 69 -11.21 2.85 -25.61
N GLY A 70 -11.43 3.67 -26.64
CA GLY A 70 -10.45 4.55 -27.25
C GLY A 70 -9.89 5.58 -26.27
N HIS A 71 -8.56 5.67 -26.28
CA HIS A 71 -7.82 6.90 -26.05
C HIS A 71 -7.74 7.50 -24.63
N GLY A 72 -7.88 6.71 -23.56
CA GLY A 72 -7.68 7.23 -22.19
C GLY A 72 -7.24 6.22 -21.14
N GLY A 73 -7.04 4.96 -21.51
CA GLY A 73 -6.62 3.91 -20.58
C GLY A 73 -5.26 4.19 -19.95
N ARG A 74 -5.10 3.78 -18.70
CA ARG A 74 -3.85 3.84 -17.94
C ARG A 74 -2.68 3.27 -18.77
N ARG A 75 -1.85 4.17 -19.33
CA ARG A 75 -0.74 3.81 -20.24
C ARG A 75 0.44 3.10 -19.55
N SER A 76 0.47 3.11 -18.22
CA SER A 76 1.53 2.48 -17.41
C SER A 76 0.94 1.38 -16.53
N ARG A 77 1.60 0.21 -16.54
CA ARG A 77 1.31 -0.89 -15.61
C ARG A 77 1.30 -0.37 -14.17
N PRO A 78 0.29 -0.73 -13.36
CA PRO A 78 0.18 -0.25 -11.99
C PRO A 78 1.27 -0.78 -11.09
N TYR A 79 1.65 0.02 -10.11
CA TYR A 79 2.35 -0.49 -8.94
C TYR A 79 1.35 -1.05 -7.94
N VAL A 80 1.76 -2.12 -7.27
CA VAL A 80 1.07 -2.73 -6.15
C VAL A 80 1.91 -2.49 -4.91
N PHE A 81 1.25 -2.04 -3.85
CA PHE A 81 1.86 -1.77 -2.55
C PHE A 81 1.31 -2.75 -1.52
N THR A 82 2.21 -3.25 -0.67
CA THR A 82 1.86 -3.92 0.59
C THR A 82 1.57 -2.88 1.67
N GLU A 83 1.17 -3.32 2.86
CA GLU A 83 0.93 -2.42 4.01
C GLU A 83 2.19 -1.64 4.37
N HIS A 84 3.34 -2.33 4.43
CA HIS A 84 4.65 -1.72 4.65
C HIS A 84 4.98 -0.69 3.56
N GLY A 85 4.69 -1.02 2.29
CA GLY A 85 4.85 -0.08 1.17
C GLY A 85 3.93 1.14 1.26
N ALA A 86 2.71 0.97 1.75
CA ALA A 86 1.78 2.07 1.97
C ALA A 86 2.28 3.01 3.08
N ILE A 87 2.72 2.46 4.21
CA ILE A 87 3.34 3.24 5.30
C ILE A 87 4.59 3.97 4.81
N MET A 88 5.44 3.30 4.03
CA MET A 88 6.64 3.93 3.46
C MET A 88 6.28 5.08 2.50
N ALA A 89 5.17 4.96 1.76
CA ALA A 89 4.68 6.02 0.90
C ALA A 89 4.31 7.30 1.68
N ALA A 90 3.83 7.19 2.92
CA ALA A 90 3.54 8.33 3.77
C ALA A 90 4.77 9.24 4.02
N ASN A 91 5.99 8.66 4.03
CA ASN A 91 7.22 9.40 4.28
C ASN A 91 7.84 10.04 3.03
N VAL A 92 7.33 9.75 1.83
CA VAL A 92 7.83 10.34 0.57
C VAL A 92 6.82 11.29 -0.08
N LEU A 93 5.60 11.34 0.45
CA LEU A 93 4.53 12.23 0.04
C LEU A 93 4.44 13.44 0.98
N ASN A 94 4.10 14.60 0.41
CA ASN A 94 3.93 15.84 1.17
C ASN A 94 2.45 16.23 1.37
N SER A 95 1.50 15.31 1.15
CA SER A 95 0.07 15.63 1.37
C SER A 95 -0.26 15.69 2.86
N PRO A 96 -1.24 16.50 3.29
CA PRO A 96 -1.63 16.57 4.70
C PRO A 96 -1.99 15.20 5.30
N ARG A 97 -2.66 14.34 4.52
CA ARG A 97 -3.02 12.97 4.93
C ARG A 97 -1.80 12.07 5.12
N ALA A 98 -0.81 12.16 4.22
CA ALA A 98 0.44 11.40 4.33
C ALA A 98 1.25 11.82 5.56
N VAL A 99 1.38 13.14 5.79
CA VAL A 99 2.08 13.68 6.96
C VAL A 99 1.41 13.23 8.26
N GLN A 100 0.09 13.30 8.36
CA GLN A 100 -0.66 12.84 9.53
C GLN A 100 -0.43 11.34 9.77
N MET A 101 -0.47 10.51 8.73
CA MET A 101 -0.23 9.08 8.84
C MET A 101 1.20 8.79 9.31
N ALA A 102 2.21 9.47 8.75
CA ALA A 102 3.60 9.29 9.16
C ALA A 102 3.79 9.61 10.65
N VAL A 103 3.24 10.74 11.12
CA VAL A 103 3.26 11.12 12.54
C VAL A 103 2.53 10.09 13.41
N PHE A 104 1.37 9.59 12.96
CA PHE A 104 0.60 8.58 13.67
C PHE A 104 1.40 7.28 13.84
N VAL A 105 2.03 6.78 12.77
CA VAL A 105 2.85 5.56 12.80
C VAL A 105 4.03 5.72 13.77
N VAL A 106 4.73 6.86 13.75
CA VAL A 106 5.84 7.13 14.69
C VAL A 106 5.34 7.16 16.13
N ARG A 107 4.20 7.81 16.41
CA ARG A 107 3.61 7.85 17.76
C ARG A 107 3.18 6.46 18.23
N ALA A 108 2.57 5.67 17.36
CA ALA A 108 2.18 4.29 17.67
C ALA A 108 3.42 3.45 18.01
N PHE A 109 4.49 3.57 17.22
CA PHE A 109 5.75 2.88 17.49
C PHE A 109 6.35 3.27 18.85
N LEU A 110 6.39 4.56 19.19
CA LEU A 110 6.88 5.02 20.49
C LEU A 110 6.04 4.47 21.65
N LYS A 111 4.71 4.45 21.52
CA LYS A 111 3.81 3.87 22.54
C LYS A 111 4.03 2.37 22.70
N MET A 112 4.11 1.61 21.60
CA MET A 112 4.40 0.18 21.65
C MET A 112 5.76 -0.10 22.30
N ARG A 113 6.76 0.71 21.96
CA ARG A 113 8.10 0.60 22.57
C ARG A 113 8.07 0.90 24.07
N ALA A 114 7.30 1.88 24.52
CA ALA A 114 7.16 2.17 25.94
C ALA A 114 6.51 0.99 26.69
N LEU A 115 5.40 0.46 26.16
CA LEU A 115 4.71 -0.69 26.78
C LEU A 115 5.62 -1.93 26.88
N LEU A 116 6.36 -2.25 25.83
CA LEU A 116 7.26 -3.42 25.80
C LEU A 116 8.59 -3.16 26.54
N GLY A 117 8.99 -1.90 26.69
CA GLY A 117 10.21 -1.48 27.38
C GLY A 117 10.03 -1.44 28.90
N ASP A 118 8.90 -0.92 29.37
CA ASP A 118 8.57 -0.79 30.79
C ASP A 118 8.37 -2.16 31.46
N GLU A 119 7.85 -3.16 30.74
CA GLU A 119 7.75 -4.53 31.29
C GLU A 119 9.11 -5.13 31.64
N ARG A 120 10.19 -4.81 30.92
CA ARG A 120 11.54 -5.32 31.25
C ARG A 120 12.07 -4.69 32.52
N GLU A 121 11.88 -3.39 32.70
CA GLU A 121 12.27 -2.70 33.94
C GLU A 121 11.41 -3.14 35.13
N LEU A 122 10.10 -3.33 34.92
CA LEU A 122 9.16 -3.81 35.93
C LEU A 122 9.43 -5.27 36.31
N ALA A 123 9.68 -6.14 35.33
CA ALA A 123 10.05 -7.54 35.56
C ALA A 123 11.40 -7.66 36.28
N GLN A 124 12.38 -6.80 35.96
CA GLN A 124 13.64 -6.74 36.68
C GLN A 124 13.47 -6.28 38.14
N LYS A 125 12.64 -5.26 38.39
CA LYS A 125 12.32 -4.79 39.75
C LYS A 125 11.53 -5.81 40.58
N LEU A 126 10.58 -6.52 39.96
CA LEU A 126 9.86 -7.62 40.60
C LEU A 126 10.80 -8.78 40.96
N ALA A 127 11.70 -9.17 40.03
CA ALA A 127 12.69 -10.21 40.29
C ALA A 127 13.70 -9.83 41.40
N SER A 128 14.04 -8.55 41.55
CA SER A 128 14.87 -8.09 42.68
C SER A 128 14.12 -8.12 44.01
N LEU A 129 12.83 -7.75 44.03
CA LEU A 129 12.00 -7.79 45.24
C LEU A 129 11.73 -9.23 45.72
N GLU A 130 11.50 -10.17 44.80
CA GLU A 130 11.38 -11.60 45.14
C GLU A 130 12.66 -12.19 45.74
N LYS A 131 13.81 -11.59 45.45
CA LYS A 131 15.12 -11.98 45.99
C LYS A 131 15.40 -11.40 47.38
N GLU A 132 14.80 -10.26 47.72
CA GLU A 132 14.90 -9.65 49.06
C GLU A 132 13.90 -10.24 50.06
N LEU A 133 12.80 -10.82 49.57
CA LEU A 133 11.77 -11.49 50.38
C LEU A 133 12.05 -12.98 50.66
N LYS A 134 13.16 -13.53 50.15
CA LYS A 134 13.66 -14.89 50.44
C LYS A 134 14.95 -14.82 51.26
#